data_AF-A0A1T1CGG7-F1
#
_entry.id   AF-A0A1T1CGG7-F1
#
_cell.length_a   1.000
_cell.length_b   1.000
_cell.length_c   1.000
_cell.angle_alpha   90.00
_cell.angle_beta   90.00
_cell.angle_gamma   90.00
#
_symmetry.space_group_name_H-M   'P 1'
#
loop_
_entity.id
_entity.type
_entity.pdbx_description
1 polymer ?
#
loop_
_entity_poly.entity_id
_entity_poly.type
_entity_poly.pdbx_seq_one_letter_code
_entity_poly.pdbx_strand_id
1 'polypeptide(L)' 'MNKKTVVIIILAFALGFGGTFFIIRSNDHKECGIVTKKTKDKSGNWVTTKEHICKEKYSF' A
#
# COMPACT_ATOMS: atom_id res chain seq x y z
N MET A 1 -18.34 36.01 0.74
CA MET A 1 -17.71 35.02 -0.16
C MET A 1 -18.69 34.74 -1.30
N ASN A 2 -18.27 34.85 -2.57
CA ASN A 2 -19.20 34.68 -3.68
C ASN A 2 -19.46 33.18 -3.95
N LYS A 3 -20.57 32.84 -4.63
CA LYS A 3 -20.94 31.45 -4.95
C LYS A 3 -19.83 30.70 -5.69
N LYS A 4 -19.09 31.37 -6.58
CA LYS A 4 -17.98 30.76 -7.33
C LYS A 4 -16.83 30.38 -6.41
N THR A 5 -16.47 31.23 -5.45
CA THR A 5 -15.43 30.96 -4.44
C THR A 5 -15.81 29.77 -3.57
N VAL A 6 -17.07 29.68 -3.14
CA VAL A 6 -17.56 28.52 -2.36
C VAL A 6 -17.45 27.23 -3.18
N VAL A 7 -17.88 27.25 -4.45
CA VAL A 7 -17.77 26.09 -5.35
C VAL A 7 -16.31 25.67 -5.53
N ILE A 8 -15.40 26.62 -5.73
CA ILE A 8 -13.96 26.34 -5.90
C ILE A 8 -13.38 25.69 -4.64
N ILE A 9 -13.74 26.18 -3.45
CA ILE A 9 -13.27 25.62 -2.18
C ILE A 9 -13.75 24.18 -2.01
N ILE A 10 -15.03 23.91 -2.30
CA ILE A 10 -15.59 22.56 -2.22
C ILE A 10 -14.88 21.62 -3.21
N LEU A 11 -14.64 22.09 -4.44
CA LEU A 11 -13.95 21.30 -5.46
C LEU A 11 -12.51 20.98 -5.04
N ALA A 12 -11.79 21.98 -4.53
CA ALA A 12 -10.42 21.82 -4.04
C ALA A 12 -10.36 20.84 -2.87
N PHE A 13 -11.30 20.94 -1.93
CA PHE A 13 -11.39 20.00 -0.81
C PHE A 13 -11.70 18.58 -1.29
N ALA A 14 -12.68 18.40 -2.18
CA ALA A 14 -13.06 17.09 -2.69
C ALA A 14 -11.90 16.42 -3.45
N LEU A 15 -11.16 17.17 -4.26
CA LEU A 15 -9.99 16.65 -4.97
C LEU A 15 -8.83 16.32 -4.03
N GLY A 16 -8.51 17.22 -3.08
CA GLY A 16 -7.43 17.01 -2.13
C GLY A 16 -7.71 15.84 -1.18
N PHE A 17 -8.89 15.84 -0.55
CA PHE A 17 -9.31 14.77 0.35
C PHE A 17 -9.50 13.45 -0.40
N GLY A 18 -10.22 13.46 -1.52
CA GLY A 18 -10.50 12.27 -2.32
C GLY A 18 -9.23 11.63 -2.88
N GLY A 19 -8.31 12.43 -3.41
CA GLY A 19 -7.01 11.95 -3.89
C GLY A 19 -6.17 11.33 -2.76
N THR A 20 -6.09 12.01 -1.62
CA THR A 20 -5.35 11.50 -0.45
C THR A 20 -5.94 10.18 0.06
N PHE A 21 -7.27 10.12 0.22
CA PHE A 21 -7.97 8.91 0.65
C PHE A 21 -7.76 7.75 -0.33
N PHE A 22 -7.86 8.02 -1.64
CA PHE A 22 -7.61 7.02 -2.67
C PHE A 22 -6.20 6.45 -2.58
N ILE A 23 -5.17 7.31 -2.50
CA ILE A 23 -3.78 6.88 -2.39
C ILE A 23 -3.57 6.00 -1.16
N ILE A 24 -4.07 6.43 0.01
CA ILE A 24 -3.93 5.66 1.25
C ILE A 24 -4.60 4.30 1.11
N ARG A 25 -5.83 4.25 0.59
CA ARG A 25 -6.61 3.00 0.51
C ARG A 25 -6.07 2.04 -0.54
N SER A 26 -5.52 2.57 -1.64
CA SER A 26 -4.95 1.78 -2.73
C SER A 26 -3.50 1.36 -2.47
N ASN A 27 -2.83 1.95 -1.47
CA ASN A 27 -1.45 1.64 -1.10
C ASN A 27 -1.36 1.08 0.33
N ASP A 28 -2.43 0.47 0.84
CA ASP A 28 -2.49 -0.02 2.23
C ASP A 28 -1.88 -1.41 2.42
N HIS A 29 -1.48 -2.09 1.33
CA HIS A 29 -0.80 -3.39 1.32
C HIS A 29 -1.41 -4.41 2.31
N LYS A 30 -2.72 -4.33 2.58
CA LYS A 30 -3.36 -5.14 3.62
C LYS A 30 -3.33 -6.63 3.33
N GLU A 31 -3.15 -6.97 2.06
CA GLU A 31 -3.03 -8.34 1.56
C GLU A 31 -1.58 -8.80 1.38
N CYS A 32 -0.62 -7.96 1.79
CA CYS A 32 0.80 -8.26 1.79
C CYS A 32 1.28 -8.78 3.15
N GLY A 33 2.33 -9.60 3.12
CA GLY A 33 2.98 -10.13 4.31
C GLY A 33 4.38 -10.65 4.01
N ILE A 34 5.13 -10.95 5.07
CA ILE A 34 6.45 -11.56 4.97
C ILE A 34 6.37 -12.94 5.60
N VAL A 35 6.60 -13.98 4.80
CA VAL A 35 6.77 -15.34 5.30
C VAL A 35 8.24 -15.63 5.49
N THR A 36 8.64 -15.97 6.71
CA THR A 36 10.01 -16.38 7.01
C THR A 36 10.09 -17.90 7.06
N LYS A 37 10.80 -18.50 6.11
CA LYS A 37 11.04 -19.94 6.05
C LYS A 37 12.47 -20.24 6.49
N LYS A 38 12.64 -21.13 7.47
CA LYS A 38 13.94 -21.68 7.85
C LYS A 38 14.07 -23.06 7.25
N THR A 39 15.11 -23.27 6.44
CA THR A 39 15.38 -24.55 5.77
C THR A 39 16.83 -24.94 6.04
N LYS A 40 17.12 -26.24 6.13
CA LYS A 40 18.51 -26.71 6.12
C LYS A 40 18.97 -26.87 4.69
N ASP A 41 20.11 -26.30 4.36
CA ASP A 41 20.76 -26.53 3.07
C ASP A 41 21.41 -27.93 3.00
N LYS A 42 21.96 -28.29 1.85
CA LYS A 42 22.63 -29.58 1.62
C LYS A 42 23.86 -29.80 2.51
N SER A 43 24.42 -28.72 3.07
CA SER A 43 25.58 -28.73 3.94
C SER A 43 25.20 -28.77 5.43
N GLY A 44 23.90 -28.79 5.74
CA GLY A 44 23.38 -28.85 7.11
C GLY A 44 23.24 -27.49 7.80
N ASN A 45 23.54 -26.37 7.11
CA ASN A 45 23.41 -25.04 7.67
C ASN A 45 21.95 -24.57 7.65
N TRP A 46 21.56 -23.80 8.66
CA TRP A 46 20.26 -23.16 8.68
C TRP A 46 20.25 -21.92 7.78
N VAL A 47 19.45 -21.97 6.72
CA VAL A 47 19.20 -20.86 5.81
C VAL A 47 17.82 -20.27 6.12
N THR A 48 17.77 -18.95 6.30
CA THR A 48 16.51 -18.22 6.50
C THR A 48 16.17 -17.47 5.23
N THR A 49 15.06 -17.82 4.59
CA THR A 49 14.52 -17.15 3.42
C THR A 49 13.32 -16.31 3.84
N LYS A 50 13.36 -15.00 3.53
CA LYS A 50 12.21 -14.12 3.67
C LYS A 50 11.53 -13.99 2.32
N GLU A 51 10.28 -14.39 2.24
CA GLU A 51 9.47 -14.32 1.03
C GLU A 51 8.39 -13.24 1.24
N HIS A 52 8.37 -12.25 0.35
CA HIS A 52 7.31 -11.26 0.31
C HIS A 52 6.13 -11.86 -0.44
N ILE A 53 4.98 -11.95 0.21
CA ILE A 53 3.74 -12.46 -0.38
C ILE A 53 2.73 -11.32 -0.46
N CYS A 54 2.21 -11.05 -1.64
CA CYS A 54 1.14 -10.10 -1.87
C CYS A 54 0.20 -10.63 -2.93
N LYS A 55 -1.08 -10.29 -2.82
CA LYS A 55 -2.09 -10.59 -3.85
C LYS A 55 -2.22 -9.49 -4.89
N GLU A 56 -1.67 -8.31 -4.61
CA GLU A 56 -1.71 -7.14 -5.49
C GLU A 56 -0.92 -7.41 -6.77
N LYS A 57 -1.45 -6.96 -7.92
CA LYS A 57 -0.76 -7.08 -9.21
C LYS A 57 0.56 -6.29 -9.26
N TYR A 58 0.66 -5.22 -8.45
CA TYR A 58 1.84 -4.38 -8.32
C TYR A 58 2.32 -4.41 -6.86
N SER A 59 2.96 -5.53 -6.50
CA SER A 59 3.47 -5.78 -5.16
C SER A 59 4.99 -5.79 -5.15
N PHE A 60 5.60 -4.61 -5.09
CA PHE A 60 7.06 -4.47 -5.00
C PHE A 60 7.50 -4.46 -3.53
#